data_AF-A0A6N7WXL2-F1
#
_entry.id   AF-A0A6N7WXL2-F1
#
_cell.length_a   1.000
_cell.length_b   1.000
_cell.length_c   1.000
_cell.angle_alpha   90.00
_cell.angle_beta   90.00
_cell.angle_gamma   90.00
#
_symmetry.space_group_name_H-M   'P 1'
#
loop_
_entity.id
_entity.type
_entity.pdbx_description
1 polymer ?
#
loop_
_entity_poly.entity_id
_entity_poly.type
_entity_poly.pdbx_seq_one_letter_code
_entity_poly.pdbx_strand_id
1 'polypeptide(L)'
;MELNDCKDLRADVNNDSENTKRIFVDARGLQCPGPIARVFEELDKANYGDIVEVMATDVGFSKDISSWCARMGYNLIGLTSESGVIKAQIEKNEKTDIKKECLINSTNSMLINPQDKKKATMVVFSGDLDKAIASFIIATGAASMGKEVTMFFTFWGLNILRKSSSRVEKNGIEKMFGMMMPKGVDKLKISKMNMGGIGTKLIKLVMKNKNVDDLGFMMSRAQKMGVKFVACSMSMDIMGIKAEELVDGVEIAGVASYLSEAEEGNLNLFI
;
A
#
# COMPACT_ATOMS: atom_id res chain seq x y z
N MET A 1 14.19 30.55 57.31
CA MET A 1 14.11 31.63 56.32
C MET A 1 13.44 31.02 55.11
N GLU A 2 12.17 31.38 54.95
CA GLU A 2 11.25 30.90 53.93
C GLU A 2 11.69 31.31 52.51
N LEU A 3 10.98 30.72 51.53
CA LEU A 3 10.63 31.19 50.17
C LEU A 3 10.96 30.14 49.12
N ASN A 4 10.12 29.77 48.16
CA ASN A 4 8.66 29.75 48.03
C ASN A 4 8.37 29.00 46.72
N ASP A 5 7.20 28.38 46.66
CA ASP A 5 6.38 28.12 45.47
C ASP A 5 6.98 27.32 44.29
N CYS A 6 6.82 26.00 44.38
CA CYS A 6 6.44 25.19 43.22
C CYS A 6 4.91 25.20 43.13
N LYS A 7 4.34 26.33 42.68
CA LYS A 7 2.91 26.46 42.34
C LYS A 7 2.75 26.57 40.84
N ASP A 8 1.82 25.75 40.36
CA ASP A 8 0.95 26.01 39.21
C ASP A 8 1.62 26.37 37.88
N LEU A 9 1.92 25.32 37.11
CA LEU A 9 1.68 25.31 35.66
C LEU A 9 0.56 24.32 35.34
N ARG A 10 -0.59 24.48 36.03
CA ARG A 10 -1.90 24.21 35.43
C ARG A 10 -2.28 25.49 34.68
N ALA A 11 -1.74 25.64 33.48
CA ALA A 11 -2.19 26.66 32.54
C ALA A 11 -3.22 25.99 31.62
N ASP A 12 -4.49 26.29 31.92
CA ASP A 12 -5.61 26.41 30.99
C ASP A 12 -5.77 25.31 29.93
N VAL A 13 -6.43 24.22 30.35
CA VAL A 13 -7.28 23.46 29.41
C VAL A 13 -8.46 24.36 29.10
N ASN A 14 -8.25 25.29 28.17
CA ASN A 14 -9.34 26.02 27.54
C ASN A 14 -10.25 24.99 26.86
N ASN A 15 -11.50 25.07 27.28
CA ASN A 15 -12.62 24.28 26.84
C ASN A 15 -13.00 24.66 25.40
N ASP A 16 -12.19 24.28 24.42
CA ASP A 16 -12.54 24.41 23.00
C ASP A 16 -13.30 23.16 22.54
N SER A 17 -14.49 22.97 23.09
CA SER A 17 -15.46 21.96 22.64
C SER A 17 -16.21 22.40 21.37
N GLU A 18 -15.57 23.10 20.44
CA GLU A 18 -16.27 23.80 19.35
C GLU A 18 -15.81 23.52 17.91
N ASN A 19 -14.98 22.51 17.64
CA ASN A 19 -14.80 22.09 16.24
C ASN A 19 -14.41 20.62 16.00
N THR A 20 -14.96 19.66 16.77
CA THR A 20 -14.85 18.24 16.43
C THR A 20 -15.63 17.95 15.15
N LYS A 21 -14.95 17.98 13.99
CA LYS A 21 -15.57 17.67 12.71
C LYS A 21 -15.69 16.15 12.56
N ARG A 22 -16.90 15.68 12.25
CA ARG A 22 -17.12 14.28 11.84
C ARG A 22 -16.99 14.16 10.33
N ILE A 23 -16.09 13.29 9.88
CA ILE A 23 -15.86 12.96 8.48
C ILE A 23 -16.46 11.58 8.25
N PHE A 24 -17.49 11.50 7.41
CA PHE A 24 -18.15 10.25 7.07
C PHE A 24 -17.51 9.63 5.83
N VAL A 25 -17.10 8.38 5.93
CA VAL A 25 -16.43 7.62 4.86
C VAL A 25 -17.24 6.36 4.57
N ASP A 26 -17.89 6.34 3.41
CA ASP A 26 -18.56 5.14 2.94
C ASP A 26 -17.58 4.25 2.17
N ALA A 27 -17.10 3.20 2.83
CA ALA A 27 -16.24 2.17 2.26
C ALA A 27 -17.01 0.85 2.02
N ARG A 28 -18.35 0.89 2.04
CA ARG A 28 -19.17 -0.29 1.73
C ARG A 28 -18.97 -0.73 0.29
N GLY A 29 -19.12 -2.02 0.06
CA GLY A 29 -18.83 -2.63 -1.24
C GLY A 29 -17.34 -2.85 -1.50
N LEU A 30 -16.42 -2.06 -0.94
CA LEU A 30 -14.99 -2.29 -1.13
C LEU A 30 -14.54 -3.60 -0.46
N GLN A 31 -13.46 -4.17 -0.99
CA GLN A 31 -12.80 -5.38 -0.46
C GLN A 31 -11.35 -5.07 -0.10
N CYS A 32 -10.74 -5.87 0.77
CA CYS A 32 -9.34 -5.74 1.17
C CYS A 32 -8.40 -5.51 -0.04
N PRO A 33 -7.54 -4.45 -0.03
CA PRO A 33 -7.20 -3.54 1.08
C PRO A 33 -8.02 -2.24 1.09
N GLY A 34 -9.04 -2.12 0.23
CA GLY A 34 -9.78 -0.90 -0.06
C GLY A 34 -10.28 -0.13 1.17
N PRO A 35 -11.00 -0.75 2.12
CA PRO A 35 -11.51 -0.04 3.30
C PRO A 35 -10.40 0.64 4.11
N ILE A 36 -9.32 -0.07 4.44
CA ILE A 36 -8.18 0.49 5.20
C ILE A 36 -7.46 1.58 4.40
N ALA A 37 -7.28 1.38 3.09
CA ALA A 37 -6.69 2.40 2.24
C ALA A 37 -7.52 3.69 2.24
N ARG A 38 -8.86 3.60 2.20
CA ARG A 38 -9.74 4.77 2.32
C ARG A 38 -9.63 5.44 3.68
N VAL A 39 -9.61 4.66 4.76
CA VAL A 39 -9.40 5.20 6.11
C VAL A 39 -8.09 6.00 6.18
N PHE A 40 -7.00 5.43 5.66
CA PHE A 40 -5.70 6.10 5.60
C PHE A 40 -5.74 7.39 4.78
N GLU A 41 -6.30 7.35 3.57
CA GLU A 41 -6.42 8.52 2.68
C GLU A 41 -7.20 9.68 3.32
N GLU A 42 -8.24 9.38 4.11
CA GLU A 42 -9.07 10.40 4.76
C GLU A 42 -8.46 10.91 6.07
N LEU A 43 -7.85 10.02 6.88
CA LEU A 43 -7.14 10.44 8.10
C LEU A 43 -5.88 11.26 7.81
N ASP A 44 -5.20 11.02 6.68
CA ASP A 44 -4.05 11.83 6.28
C ASP A 44 -4.45 13.29 6.00
N LYS A 45 -5.67 13.53 5.52
CA LYS A 45 -6.24 14.87 5.26
C LYS A 45 -6.95 15.50 6.45
N ALA A 46 -7.28 14.71 7.48
CA ALA A 46 -8.03 15.17 8.65
C ALA A 46 -7.15 15.98 9.62
N ASN A 47 -7.77 16.86 10.41
CA ASN A 47 -7.08 17.62 11.47
C ASN A 47 -7.07 16.83 12.79
N TYR A 48 -6.24 17.24 13.75
CA TYR A 48 -6.32 16.71 15.11
C TYR A 48 -7.67 17.04 15.74
N GLY A 49 -8.23 16.09 16.48
CA GLY A 49 -9.57 16.17 17.06
C GLY A 49 -10.68 15.75 16.09
N ASP A 50 -10.42 15.59 14.79
CA ASP A 50 -11.42 15.10 13.86
C ASP A 50 -11.74 13.62 14.10
N ILE A 51 -13.01 13.25 13.91
CA ILE A 51 -13.49 11.87 14.01
C ILE A 51 -13.85 11.39 12.61
N VAL A 52 -13.14 10.37 12.14
CA VAL A 52 -13.45 9.68 10.89
C VAL A 52 -14.35 8.48 11.20
N GLU A 53 -15.59 8.55 10.73
CA GLU A 53 -16.57 7.47 10.84
C GLU A 53 -16.64 6.70 9.52
N VAL A 54 -16.30 5.41 9.56
CA VAL A 54 -16.14 4.56 8.39
C VAL A 54 -17.17 3.44 8.43
N MET A 55 -17.89 3.25 7.33
CA MET A 55 -18.79 2.12 7.13
C MET A 55 -18.20 1.16 6.10
N ALA A 56 -18.06 -0.12 6.43
CA ALA A 56 -17.56 -1.14 5.51
C ALA A 56 -18.38 -2.43 5.58
N THR A 57 -18.42 -3.17 4.48
CA THR A 57 -19.08 -4.50 4.39
C THR A 57 -18.07 -5.64 4.22
N ASP A 58 -16.78 -5.32 4.20
CA ASP A 58 -15.72 -6.33 4.15
C ASP A 58 -15.65 -7.06 5.51
N VAL A 59 -15.72 -8.39 5.47
CA VAL A 59 -15.78 -9.22 6.70
C VAL A 59 -14.50 -9.17 7.54
N GLY A 60 -13.36 -8.84 6.93
CA GLY A 60 -12.08 -8.70 7.62
C GLY A 60 -11.91 -7.35 8.31
N PHE A 61 -12.68 -6.34 7.90
CA PHE A 61 -12.45 -4.94 8.28
C PHE A 61 -12.40 -4.70 9.79
N SER A 62 -13.26 -5.35 10.58
CA SER A 62 -13.28 -5.18 12.05
C SER A 62 -11.92 -5.53 12.70
N LYS A 63 -11.31 -6.64 12.26
CA LYS A 63 -9.99 -7.07 12.75
C LYS A 63 -8.88 -6.19 12.18
N ASP A 64 -8.99 -5.86 10.89
CA ASP A 64 -7.99 -5.06 10.18
C ASP A 64 -7.91 -3.66 10.77
N ILE A 65 -9.05 -2.98 11.00
CA ILE A 65 -9.07 -1.61 11.50
C ILE A 65 -8.57 -1.51 12.93
N SER A 66 -8.92 -2.49 13.77
CA SER A 66 -8.42 -2.56 15.14
C SER A 66 -6.90 -2.69 15.18
N SER A 67 -6.37 -3.61 14.37
CA SER A 67 -4.93 -3.85 14.27
C SER A 67 -4.19 -2.63 13.68
N TRP A 68 -4.80 -2.01 12.66
CA TRP A 68 -4.27 -0.83 11.99
C TRP A 68 -4.23 0.39 12.93
N CYS A 69 -5.31 0.70 13.64
CA CYS A 69 -5.34 1.80 14.61
C CYS A 69 -4.29 1.60 15.70
N ALA A 70 -4.19 0.39 16.26
CA ALA A 70 -3.19 0.06 17.28
C ALA A 70 -1.75 0.28 16.77
N ARG A 71 -1.48 -0.13 15.53
CA ARG A 71 -0.15 0.03 14.90
C ARG A 71 0.18 1.49 14.62
N MET A 72 -0.78 2.23 14.09
CA MET A 72 -0.61 3.63 13.68
C MET A 72 -0.73 4.62 14.84
N GLY A 73 -1.21 4.18 16.01
CA GLY A 73 -1.39 5.03 17.17
C GLY A 73 -2.71 5.83 17.18
N TYR A 74 -3.64 5.53 16.29
CA TYR A 74 -4.97 6.14 16.27
C TYR A 74 -5.83 5.62 17.43
N ASN A 75 -6.72 6.48 17.92
CA ASN A 75 -7.71 6.09 18.94
C ASN A 75 -8.97 5.57 18.25
N LEU A 76 -9.24 4.26 18.40
CA LEU A 76 -10.47 3.65 17.91
C LEU A 76 -11.57 3.82 18.97
N ILE A 77 -12.42 4.83 18.80
CA ILE A 77 -13.43 5.23 19.78
C ILE A 77 -14.69 4.34 19.74
N GLY A 78 -14.95 3.70 18.60
CA GLY A 78 -16.13 2.86 18.43
C GLY A 78 -15.95 1.84 17.32
N LEU A 79 -16.45 0.64 17.55
CA LEU A 79 -16.51 -0.43 16.56
C LEU A 79 -17.78 -1.25 16.78
N THR A 80 -18.72 -1.18 15.84
CA THR A 80 -19.98 -1.93 15.89
C THR A 80 -20.22 -2.68 14.58
N SER A 81 -21.05 -3.70 14.64
CA SER A 81 -21.47 -4.48 13.47
C SER A 81 -22.97 -4.68 13.53
N GLU A 82 -23.68 -4.11 12.56
CA GLU A 82 -25.14 -4.16 12.46
C GLU A 82 -25.54 -4.49 11.02
N SER A 83 -26.39 -5.50 10.85
CA SER A 83 -26.94 -5.88 9.53
C SER A 83 -25.89 -6.09 8.44
N GLY A 84 -24.73 -6.65 8.78
CA GLY A 84 -23.62 -6.90 7.84
C GLY A 84 -22.80 -5.66 7.48
N VAL A 85 -23.02 -4.53 8.15
CA VAL A 85 -22.23 -3.31 8.03
C VAL A 85 -21.43 -3.09 9.31
N ILE A 86 -20.11 -2.99 9.16
CA ILE A 86 -19.19 -2.65 10.25
C ILE A 86 -19.01 -1.13 10.25
N LYS A 87 -19.24 -0.50 11.39
CA LYS A 87 -19.02 0.93 11.61
C LYS A 87 -17.83 1.09 12.55
N ALA A 88 -16.81 1.82 12.11
CA ALA A 88 -15.65 2.17 12.92
C ALA A 88 -15.56 3.69 13.06
N GLN A 89 -15.30 4.18 14.27
CA GLN A 89 -15.08 5.58 14.54
C GLN A 89 -13.65 5.76 15.05
N ILE A 90 -12.88 6.62 14.39
CA ILE A 90 -11.45 6.76 14.60
C ILE A 90 -11.15 8.24 14.82
N GLU A 91 -10.50 8.55 15.91
CA GLU A 91 -10.09 9.91 16.25
C GLU A 91 -8.60 10.10 15.92
N LYS A 92 -8.29 11.19 15.22
CA LYS A 92 -6.91 11.64 15.01
C LYS A 92 -6.48 12.53 16.17
N ASN A 93 -5.40 12.19 16.86
CA ASN A 93 -4.94 12.93 18.04
C ASN A 93 -3.44 13.26 17.96
N GLU A 94 -2.95 14.15 18.84
CA GLU A 94 -1.54 14.57 18.84
C GLU A 94 -0.56 13.40 19.08
N LYS A 95 -0.97 12.36 19.82
CA LYS A 95 -0.16 11.14 20.03
C LYS A 95 0.04 10.32 18.75
N THR A 96 -0.80 10.54 17.74
CA THR A 96 -0.72 9.88 16.44
C THR A 96 0.58 10.25 15.74
N ASP A 97 0.94 11.53 15.72
CA ASP A 97 2.15 11.99 15.03
C ASP A 97 3.42 11.81 15.85
N ILE A 98 3.35 11.80 17.19
CA ILE A 98 4.50 11.41 18.03
C ILE A 98 4.93 9.96 17.74
N LYS A 99 3.99 9.04 17.54
CA LYS A 99 4.32 7.67 17.10
C LYS A 99 4.79 7.65 15.64
N LYS A 100 4.19 8.44 14.75
CA LYS A 100 4.59 8.55 13.35
C LYS A 100 6.03 9.11 13.22
N GLU A 101 6.39 10.15 13.95
CA GLU A 101 7.74 10.72 14.03
C GLU A 101 8.74 9.82 14.75
N CYS A 102 8.40 9.15 15.85
CA CYS A 102 9.29 8.15 16.46
C CYS A 102 9.58 6.98 15.48
N LEU A 103 8.58 6.59 14.69
CA LEU A 103 8.82 5.68 13.57
C LEU A 103 9.78 6.34 12.55
N ILE A 104 9.60 7.60 12.13
CA ILE A 104 10.37 8.30 11.07
C ILE A 104 11.80 8.71 11.47
N ASN A 105 12.02 9.15 12.70
CA ASN A 105 13.24 9.84 13.14
C ASN A 105 14.21 8.96 13.94
N SER A 106 14.15 7.63 13.79
CA SER A 106 15.11 6.72 14.42
C SER A 106 16.46 6.71 13.66
N THR A 107 17.13 7.86 13.59
CA THR A 107 18.51 8.02 13.09
C THR A 107 19.56 7.78 14.17
N ASN A 108 19.17 7.44 15.41
CA ASN A 108 20.12 7.05 16.46
C ASN A 108 20.15 5.52 16.64
N SER A 109 21.19 4.91 16.08
CA SER A 109 21.35 3.47 15.82
C SER A 109 21.56 2.57 17.05
N MET A 110 21.04 2.91 18.24
CA MET A 110 21.23 2.10 19.46
C MET A 110 19.95 1.65 20.17
N LEU A 111 18.75 2.09 19.74
CA LEU A 111 17.48 1.66 20.35
C LEU A 111 16.42 1.22 19.33
N ILE A 112 16.81 0.80 18.12
CA ILE A 112 15.84 0.28 17.16
C ILE A 112 15.41 -1.13 17.62
N ASN A 113 14.20 -1.23 18.17
CA ASN A 113 13.57 -2.52 18.36
C ASN A 113 13.41 -3.15 16.95
N PRO A 114 13.72 -4.44 16.72
CA PRO A 114 13.64 -5.05 15.37
C PRO A 114 12.26 -4.91 14.69
N GLN A 115 11.23 -4.61 15.47
CA GLN A 115 9.85 -4.37 15.04
C GLN A 115 9.59 -2.98 14.42
N ASP A 116 10.52 -2.03 14.58
CA ASP A 116 10.37 -0.63 14.14
C ASP A 116 10.98 -0.36 12.76
N LYS A 117 11.57 -1.38 12.11
CA LYS A 117 12.03 -1.25 10.72
C LYS A 117 10.86 -0.87 9.80
N LYS A 118 11.03 0.28 9.16
CA LYS A 118 10.00 0.97 8.37
C LYS A 118 9.81 0.39 6.98
N LYS A 119 10.82 -0.32 6.47
CA LYS A 119 10.82 -0.80 5.09
C LYS A 119 10.13 -2.15 4.96
N ALA A 120 9.41 -2.32 3.85
CA ALA A 120 8.93 -3.59 3.36
C ALA A 120 9.35 -3.75 1.91
N THR A 121 10.00 -4.86 1.60
CA THR A 121 10.44 -5.17 0.24
C THR A 121 9.74 -6.41 -0.27
N MET A 122 9.51 -6.46 -1.58
CA MET A 122 9.08 -7.68 -2.24
C MET A 122 9.68 -7.81 -3.63
N VAL A 123 10.14 -9.02 -3.95
CA VAL A 123 10.44 -9.42 -5.32
C VAL A 123 9.15 -9.86 -5.99
N VAL A 124 8.76 -9.14 -7.05
CA VAL A 124 7.68 -9.54 -7.95
C VAL A 124 8.31 -10.22 -9.14
N PHE A 125 8.46 -11.54 -9.03
CA PHE A 125 9.01 -12.40 -10.07
C PHE A 125 7.90 -12.90 -11.01
N SER A 126 6.75 -13.25 -10.46
CA SER A 126 5.64 -13.81 -11.22
C SER A 126 4.91 -12.76 -12.06
N GLY A 127 4.56 -13.11 -13.30
CA GLY A 127 3.74 -12.31 -14.21
C GLY A 127 2.27 -12.76 -14.28
N ASP A 128 1.80 -13.54 -13.30
CA ASP A 128 0.43 -14.03 -13.24
C ASP A 128 -0.49 -12.99 -12.60
N LEU A 129 -1.72 -12.84 -13.13
CA LEU A 129 -2.69 -11.84 -12.71
C LEU A 129 -3.02 -11.92 -11.21
N ASP A 130 -3.32 -13.12 -10.71
CA ASP A 130 -3.69 -13.39 -9.32
C ASP A 130 -2.55 -13.12 -8.34
N LYS A 131 -1.31 -13.46 -8.71
CA LYS A 131 -0.11 -13.16 -7.90
C LYS A 131 0.24 -11.67 -7.92
N ALA A 132 0.06 -11.01 -9.06
CA ALA A 132 0.20 -9.57 -9.16
C ALA A 132 -0.81 -8.87 -8.25
N ILE A 133 -2.10 -9.24 -8.32
CA ILE A 133 -3.15 -8.72 -7.42
C ILE A 133 -2.72 -8.91 -5.96
N ALA A 134 -2.32 -10.12 -5.55
CA ALA A 134 -1.86 -10.38 -4.18
C ALA A 134 -0.69 -9.48 -3.77
N SER A 135 0.28 -9.27 -4.66
CA SER A 135 1.44 -8.39 -4.41
C SER A 135 1.01 -6.95 -4.14
N PHE A 136 0.10 -6.39 -4.94
CA PHE A 136 -0.39 -5.02 -4.76
C PHE A 136 -1.32 -4.86 -3.55
N ILE A 137 -2.10 -5.88 -3.21
CA ILE A 137 -2.90 -5.91 -1.97
C ILE A 137 -1.96 -5.79 -0.76
N ILE A 138 -0.91 -6.61 -0.71
CA ILE A 138 0.08 -6.60 0.38
C ILE A 138 0.85 -5.28 0.41
N ALA A 139 1.31 -4.78 -0.75
CA ALA A 139 2.05 -3.53 -0.83
C ALA A 139 1.22 -2.33 -0.34
N THR A 140 -0.03 -2.24 -0.77
CA THR A 140 -0.96 -1.19 -0.34
C THR A 140 -1.28 -1.27 1.15
N GLY A 141 -1.49 -2.49 1.67
CA GLY A 141 -1.68 -2.72 3.11
C GLY A 141 -0.46 -2.33 3.94
N ALA A 142 0.76 -2.67 3.47
CA ALA A 142 1.99 -2.25 4.14
C ALA A 142 2.17 -0.73 4.11
N ALA A 143 1.91 -0.09 2.96
CA ALA A 143 2.01 1.36 2.80
C ALA A 143 1.00 2.11 3.70
N SER A 144 -0.24 1.63 3.81
CA SER A 144 -1.24 2.24 4.71
C SER A 144 -0.86 2.08 6.19
N MET A 145 -0.03 1.09 6.52
CA MET A 145 0.59 0.92 7.86
C MET A 145 1.86 1.77 8.05
N GLY A 146 2.09 2.75 7.18
CA GLY A 146 3.22 3.68 7.28
C GLY A 146 4.57 3.08 6.91
N LYS A 147 4.60 1.93 6.23
CA LYS A 147 5.85 1.34 5.73
C LYS A 147 6.26 1.99 4.42
N GLU A 148 7.56 2.17 4.26
CA GLU A 148 8.18 2.47 2.97
C GLU A 148 8.26 1.17 2.18
N VAL A 149 7.50 1.06 1.10
CA VAL A 149 7.38 -0.20 0.35
C VAL A 149 8.15 -0.13 -0.96
N THR A 150 9.03 -1.10 -1.19
CA THR A 150 9.72 -1.31 -2.47
C THR A 150 9.26 -2.62 -3.12
N MET A 151 8.77 -2.52 -4.35
CA MET A 151 8.43 -3.66 -5.20
C MET A 151 9.49 -3.78 -6.31
N PHE A 152 10.28 -4.85 -6.27
CA PHE A 152 11.32 -5.15 -7.25
C PHE A 152 10.80 -6.13 -8.29
N PHE A 153 10.50 -5.62 -9.48
CA PHE A 153 9.97 -6.38 -10.61
C PHE A 153 11.11 -6.97 -11.43
N THR A 154 11.10 -8.29 -11.55
CA THR A 154 12.13 -9.06 -12.25
C THR A 154 11.48 -10.15 -13.09
N PHE A 155 12.19 -10.64 -14.11
CA PHE A 155 11.68 -11.63 -15.06
C PHE A 155 10.24 -11.34 -15.52
N TRP A 156 9.30 -12.26 -15.30
CA TRP A 156 7.92 -12.16 -15.78
C TRP A 156 7.16 -11.00 -15.15
N GLY A 157 7.50 -10.62 -13.92
CA GLY A 157 6.94 -9.47 -13.21
C GLY A 157 7.16 -8.14 -13.93
N LEU A 158 8.23 -8.00 -14.73
CA LEU A 158 8.46 -6.78 -15.53
C LEU A 158 7.31 -6.50 -16.50
N ASN A 159 6.61 -7.54 -16.97
CA ASN A 159 5.49 -7.36 -17.90
C ASN A 159 4.31 -6.61 -17.27
N ILE A 160 4.20 -6.61 -15.94
CA ILE A 160 3.18 -5.88 -15.18
C ILE A 160 3.38 -4.37 -15.37
N LEU A 161 4.64 -3.91 -15.37
CA LEU A 161 5.01 -2.50 -15.48
C LEU A 161 4.98 -1.95 -16.91
N ARG A 162 4.74 -2.78 -17.93
CA ARG A 162 4.76 -2.32 -19.32
C ARG A 162 3.53 -1.48 -19.65
N LYS A 163 3.75 -0.33 -20.30
CA LYS A 163 2.70 0.47 -20.94
C LYS A 163 1.98 -0.35 -22.01
N SER A 164 0.69 -0.11 -22.17
CA SER A 164 -0.15 -0.78 -23.18
C SER A 164 0.26 -0.42 -24.62
N SER A 165 0.81 0.78 -24.80
CA SER A 165 1.33 1.29 -26.08
C SER A 165 2.61 2.07 -25.85
N SER A 166 3.67 1.69 -26.55
CA SER A 166 4.96 2.37 -26.62
C SER A 166 5.59 2.09 -27.99
N ARG A 167 6.19 3.11 -28.60
CA ARG A 167 6.96 2.98 -29.85
C ARG A 167 8.42 3.13 -29.50
N VAL A 168 9.18 2.05 -29.58
CA VAL A 168 10.61 2.03 -29.29
C VAL A 168 11.33 1.22 -30.36
N GLU A 169 12.50 1.70 -30.77
CA GLU A 169 13.36 0.96 -31.68
C GLU A 169 13.98 -0.24 -30.98
N LYS A 170 13.96 -1.38 -31.67
CA LYS A 170 14.36 -2.68 -31.14
C LYS A 170 14.97 -3.56 -32.22
N ASN A 171 15.91 -4.39 -31.81
CA ASN A 171 16.53 -5.42 -32.64
C ASN A 171 15.54 -6.58 -32.89
N GLY A 172 15.82 -7.44 -33.88
CA GLY A 172 14.88 -8.48 -34.33
C GLY A 172 14.39 -9.42 -33.22
N ILE A 173 15.30 -9.91 -32.37
CA ILE A 173 14.98 -10.78 -31.24
C ILE A 173 14.18 -10.04 -30.16
N GLU A 174 14.55 -8.80 -29.83
CA GLU A 174 13.83 -7.96 -28.85
C GLU A 174 12.39 -7.66 -29.31
N LYS A 175 12.19 -7.44 -30.63
CA LYS A 175 10.85 -7.29 -31.22
C LYS A 175 10.01 -8.56 -31.04
N MET A 176 10.60 -9.73 -31.27
CA MET A 176 9.93 -11.02 -31.08
C MET A 176 9.50 -11.22 -29.63
N PHE A 177 10.41 -11.05 -28.66
CA PHE A 177 10.08 -11.13 -27.23
C PHE A 177 9.00 -10.11 -26.86
N GLY A 178 9.15 -8.85 -27.31
CA GLY A 178 8.20 -7.77 -27.04
C GLY A 178 6.78 -8.05 -27.54
N MET A 179 6.61 -8.85 -28.59
CA MET A 179 5.31 -9.28 -29.13
C MET A 179 4.74 -10.51 -28.39
N MET A 180 5.60 -11.45 -27.98
CA MET A 180 5.20 -12.68 -27.31
C MET A 180 4.79 -12.47 -25.85
N MET A 181 5.43 -11.53 -25.16
CA MET A 181 5.21 -11.28 -23.74
C MET A 181 4.04 -10.32 -23.47
N PRO A 182 3.28 -10.51 -22.37
CA PRO A 182 2.18 -9.61 -22.00
C PRO A 182 2.63 -8.15 -21.89
N LYS A 183 1.75 -7.23 -22.29
CA LYS A 183 1.95 -5.78 -22.17
C LYS A 183 1.00 -5.21 -21.12
N GLY A 184 1.51 -5.02 -19.91
CA GLY A 184 0.80 -4.41 -18.80
C GLY A 184 -0.22 -5.32 -18.13
N VAL A 185 -0.84 -4.76 -17.09
CA VAL A 185 -1.80 -5.40 -16.17
C VAL A 185 -2.99 -6.08 -16.87
N ASP A 186 -3.44 -5.56 -18.01
CA ASP A 186 -4.63 -6.06 -18.70
C ASP A 186 -4.43 -7.39 -19.42
N LYS A 187 -3.19 -7.66 -19.84
CA LYS A 187 -2.81 -8.84 -20.63
C LYS A 187 -2.33 -10.02 -19.80
N LEU A 188 -2.22 -9.85 -18.48
CA LEU A 188 -1.85 -10.93 -17.57
C LEU A 188 -2.94 -11.99 -17.51
N LYS A 189 -2.51 -13.23 -17.25
CA LYS A 189 -3.38 -14.41 -17.14
C LYS A 189 -3.28 -14.98 -15.73
N ILE A 190 -4.30 -15.69 -15.28
CA ILE A 190 -4.25 -16.37 -13.98
C ILE A 190 -3.26 -17.55 -14.00
N SER A 191 -2.60 -17.77 -12.85
CA SER A 191 -1.58 -18.79 -12.65
C SER A 191 -2.10 -20.22 -12.78
N LYS A 192 -3.37 -20.44 -12.41
CA LYS A 192 -4.06 -21.74 -12.44
C LYS A 192 -5.44 -21.60 -13.07
N MET A 193 -5.92 -22.67 -13.70
CA MET A 193 -7.27 -22.73 -14.31
C MET A 193 -7.52 -21.67 -15.41
N ASN A 194 -6.48 -21.20 -16.11
CA ASN A 194 -6.63 -20.20 -17.17
C ASN A 194 -7.55 -20.66 -18.32
N MET A 195 -7.55 -21.96 -18.66
CA MET A 195 -8.44 -22.56 -19.68
C MET A 195 -8.50 -21.74 -20.98
N GLY A 196 -7.34 -21.45 -21.57
CA GLY A 196 -7.24 -20.64 -22.80
C GLY A 196 -7.65 -19.16 -22.65
N GLY A 197 -7.75 -18.65 -21.42
CA GLY A 197 -8.17 -17.27 -21.12
C GLY A 197 -9.58 -17.17 -20.53
N ILE A 198 -10.35 -18.26 -20.53
CA ILE A 198 -11.71 -18.31 -19.95
C ILE A 198 -11.66 -18.03 -18.44
N GLY A 199 -10.75 -18.70 -17.72
CA GLY A 199 -10.62 -18.50 -16.27
C GLY A 199 -10.22 -17.06 -15.92
N THR A 200 -9.33 -16.46 -16.72
CA THR A 200 -8.94 -15.05 -16.55
C THR A 200 -10.14 -14.09 -16.71
N LYS A 201 -11.00 -14.33 -17.71
CA LYS A 201 -12.23 -13.54 -17.88
C LYS A 201 -13.21 -13.75 -16.73
N LEU A 202 -13.39 -14.99 -16.29
CA LEU A 202 -14.28 -15.35 -15.19
C LEU A 202 -13.85 -14.67 -13.89
N ILE A 203 -12.57 -14.74 -13.52
CA ILE A 203 -12.11 -14.12 -12.27
C ILE A 203 -12.26 -12.59 -12.32
N LYS A 204 -11.94 -11.96 -13.46
CA LYS A 204 -12.13 -10.50 -13.63
C LYS A 204 -13.59 -10.10 -13.49
N LEU A 205 -14.52 -10.92 -13.98
CA LEU A 205 -15.96 -10.71 -13.81
C LEU A 205 -16.38 -10.85 -12.34
N VAL A 206 -15.93 -11.91 -11.65
CA VAL A 206 -16.23 -12.12 -10.23
C VAL A 206 -15.68 -10.99 -9.37
N MET A 207 -14.44 -10.56 -9.63
CA MET A 207 -13.82 -9.42 -8.95
C MET A 207 -14.65 -8.15 -9.14
N LYS A 208 -15.03 -7.83 -10.38
CA LYS A 208 -15.86 -6.66 -10.68
C LYS A 208 -17.21 -6.71 -9.95
N ASN A 209 -17.87 -7.87 -9.95
CA ASN A 209 -19.16 -8.05 -9.27
C ASN A 209 -19.04 -7.93 -7.74
N LYS A 210 -17.88 -8.25 -7.20
CA LYS A 210 -17.55 -8.08 -5.78
C LYS A 210 -16.89 -6.73 -5.46
N ASN A 211 -16.89 -5.78 -6.42
CA ASN A 211 -16.24 -4.48 -6.29
C ASN A 211 -14.79 -4.55 -5.79
N VAL A 212 -14.06 -5.59 -6.23
CA VAL A 212 -12.61 -5.65 -6.07
C VAL A 212 -12.01 -4.74 -7.12
N ASP A 213 -11.15 -3.82 -6.69
CA ASP A 213 -10.41 -2.94 -7.59
C ASP A 213 -9.65 -3.75 -8.66
N ASP A 214 -9.58 -3.24 -9.88
CA ASP A 214 -8.74 -3.88 -10.90
C ASP A 214 -7.25 -3.61 -10.63
N LEU A 215 -6.38 -4.45 -11.20
CA LEU A 215 -4.94 -4.39 -10.98
C LEU A 215 -4.33 -3.04 -11.40
N GLY A 216 -4.84 -2.39 -12.46
CA GLY A 216 -4.36 -1.09 -12.89
C GLY A 216 -4.69 0.01 -11.89
N PHE A 217 -5.89 -0.02 -11.33
CA PHE A 217 -6.27 0.86 -10.23
C PHE A 217 -5.45 0.60 -8.96
N MET A 218 -5.23 -0.66 -8.58
CA MET A 218 -4.38 -1.03 -7.45
C MET A 218 -2.94 -0.51 -7.63
N MET A 219 -2.36 -0.68 -8.81
CA MET A 219 -1.04 -0.18 -9.16
C MET A 219 -0.96 1.35 -9.04
N SER A 220 -1.95 2.05 -9.58
CA SER A 220 -2.02 3.51 -9.52
C SER A 220 -2.18 4.02 -8.09
N ARG A 221 -2.98 3.34 -7.26
CA ARG A 221 -3.12 3.66 -5.83
C ARG A 221 -1.81 3.44 -5.09
N ALA A 222 -1.13 2.31 -5.32
CA ALA A 222 0.16 2.03 -4.70
C ALA A 222 1.19 3.14 -5.01
N GLN A 223 1.29 3.60 -6.26
CA GLN A 223 2.17 4.73 -6.61
C GLN A 223 1.80 6.01 -5.86
N LYS A 224 0.50 6.34 -5.77
CA LYS A 224 0.03 7.53 -5.01
C LYS A 224 0.35 7.45 -3.52
N MET A 225 0.43 6.24 -2.97
CA MET A 225 0.83 6.00 -1.58
C MET A 225 2.36 5.98 -1.40
N GLY A 226 3.14 6.29 -2.44
CA GLY A 226 4.59 6.34 -2.38
C GLY A 226 5.27 4.97 -2.47
N VAL A 227 4.56 3.92 -2.90
CA VAL A 227 5.18 2.61 -3.16
C VAL A 227 6.17 2.75 -4.31
N LYS A 228 7.42 2.39 -4.05
CA LYS A 228 8.54 2.45 -4.99
C LYS A 228 8.53 1.24 -5.91
N PHE A 229 8.46 1.45 -7.22
CA PHE A 229 8.58 0.38 -8.22
C PHE A 229 9.99 0.39 -8.80
N VAL A 230 10.65 -0.77 -8.74
CA VAL A 230 12.01 -0.95 -9.26
C VAL A 230 12.00 -2.04 -10.32
N ALA A 231 12.50 -1.73 -11.52
CA ALA A 231 12.69 -2.69 -12.60
C ALA A 231 14.13 -3.23 -12.58
N CYS A 232 14.25 -4.56 -12.61
CA CYS A 232 15.53 -5.27 -12.68
C CYS A 232 16.23 -5.01 -14.03
N SER A 233 17.35 -4.29 -14.01
CA SER A 233 18.13 -3.94 -15.21
C SER A 233 18.56 -5.15 -16.02
N MET A 234 19.04 -6.21 -15.36
CA MET A 234 19.45 -7.46 -16.01
C MET A 234 18.28 -8.15 -16.72
N SER A 235 17.10 -8.21 -16.08
CA SER A 235 15.93 -8.81 -16.71
C SER A 235 15.39 -7.97 -17.86
N MET A 236 15.46 -6.64 -17.76
CA MET A 236 15.11 -5.74 -18.86
C MET A 236 15.98 -6.00 -20.10
N ASP A 237 17.29 -6.15 -19.91
CA ASP A 237 18.24 -6.44 -20.99
C ASP A 237 17.94 -7.79 -21.66
N ILE A 238 17.82 -8.86 -20.87
CA ILE A 238 17.52 -10.22 -21.36
C ILE A 238 16.20 -10.26 -22.15
N MET A 239 15.19 -9.51 -21.70
CA MET A 239 13.85 -9.52 -22.28
C MET A 239 13.66 -8.44 -23.36
N GLY A 240 14.70 -7.64 -23.63
CA GLY A 240 14.66 -6.55 -24.60
C GLY A 240 13.62 -5.48 -24.26
N ILE A 241 13.39 -5.21 -22.97
CA ILE A 241 12.45 -4.18 -22.49
C ILE A 241 13.23 -2.89 -22.25
N LYS A 242 12.81 -1.80 -22.90
CA LYS A 242 13.42 -0.48 -22.75
C LYS A 242 12.68 0.35 -21.70
N ALA A 243 13.36 1.32 -21.10
CA ALA A 243 12.82 2.15 -20.02
C ALA A 243 11.54 2.89 -20.43
N GLU A 244 11.48 3.34 -21.69
CA GLU A 244 10.37 4.10 -22.26
C GLU A 244 9.08 3.26 -22.39
N GLU A 245 9.21 1.93 -22.34
CA GLU A 245 8.07 1.01 -22.34
C GLU A 245 7.47 0.81 -20.95
N LEU A 246 8.11 1.26 -19.87
CA LEU A 246 7.63 1.12 -18.51
C LEU A 246 6.71 2.28 -18.13
N VAL A 247 5.78 2.02 -17.21
CA VAL A 247 4.96 3.08 -16.57
C VAL A 247 5.86 4.13 -15.92
N ASP A 248 5.36 5.35 -15.83
CA ASP A 248 6.15 6.47 -15.30
C ASP A 248 6.46 6.27 -13.80
N GLY A 249 7.60 6.79 -13.35
CA GLY A 249 8.04 6.68 -11.95
C GLY A 249 8.68 5.35 -11.56
N VAL A 250 8.98 4.46 -12.52
CA VAL A 250 9.74 3.23 -12.27
C VAL A 250 11.23 3.53 -12.23
N GLU A 251 11.89 3.14 -11.15
CA GLU A 251 13.34 3.18 -11.03
C GLU A 251 13.98 1.94 -11.66
N ILE A 252 15.19 2.07 -12.20
CA ILE A 252 15.94 0.94 -12.77
C ILE A 252 17.11 0.65 -11.85
N ALA A 253 17.20 -0.58 -11.35
CA ALA A 253 18.29 -0.98 -10.47
C ALA A 253 18.66 -2.46 -10.63
N GLY A 254 19.81 -2.83 -10.07
CA GLY A 254 20.28 -4.21 -10.01
C GLY A 254 19.92 -4.88 -8.68
N VAL A 255 20.25 -6.18 -8.58
CA VAL A 255 20.00 -6.99 -7.39
C VAL A 255 20.70 -6.46 -6.12
N ALA A 256 21.89 -5.86 -6.25
CA ALA A 256 22.64 -5.32 -5.11
C ALA A 256 21.87 -4.17 -4.41
N SER A 257 21.31 -3.24 -5.18
CA SER A 257 20.49 -2.15 -4.66
C SER A 257 19.24 -2.69 -3.94
N TYR A 258 18.59 -3.69 -4.53
CA TYR A 258 17.43 -4.34 -3.91
C TYR A 258 17.78 -5.00 -2.57
N LEU A 259 18.87 -5.78 -2.53
CA LEU A 259 19.28 -6.48 -1.31
C LEU A 259 19.63 -5.50 -0.18
N SER A 260 20.28 -4.38 -0.51
CA SER A 260 20.55 -3.31 0.46
C SER A 260 19.25 -2.75 1.07
N GLU A 261 18.22 -2.48 0.25
CA GLU A 261 16.93 -2.03 0.76
C GLU A 261 16.21 -3.12 1.58
N ALA A 262 16.35 -4.39 1.19
CA ALA A 262 15.73 -5.52 1.89
C ALA A 262 16.35 -5.77 3.27
N GLU A 263 17.67 -5.60 3.42
CA GLU A 263 18.38 -5.73 4.70
C GLU A 263 17.96 -4.66 5.71
N GLU A 264 17.60 -3.47 5.24
CA GLU A 264 17.05 -2.38 6.06
C GLU A 264 15.58 -2.61 6.44
N GLY A 265 14.88 -3.54 5.78
CA GLY A 265 13.50 -3.93 6.07
C GLY A 265 13.36 -5.07 7.09
N ASN A 266 12.15 -5.27 7.58
CA ASN A 266 11.77 -6.46 8.38
C ASN A 266 10.70 -7.34 7.71
N LEU A 267 10.26 -6.95 6.52
CA LEU A 267 9.37 -7.73 5.67
C LEU A 267 10.03 -7.82 4.30
N ASN A 268 10.38 -9.04 3.88
CA ASN A 268 10.93 -9.34 2.56
C ASN A 268 10.16 -10.54 1.99
N LEU A 269 9.48 -10.35 0.86
CA LEU A 269 8.66 -11.39 0.22
C LEU A 269 9.19 -11.71 -1.19
N PHE A 270 8.91 -12.92 -1.67
CA PHE A 270 9.16 -13.32 -3.05
C PHE A 270 7.87 -13.90 -3.63
N ILE A 271 7.37 -13.32 -4.72
CA ILE A 271 6.03 -13.59 -5.28
C ILE A 271 6.12 -13.87 -6.78
#